data_AF-A0A2T0V4E4-F1
#
_entry.id   AF-A0A2T0V4E4-F1
#
_cell.length_a   1.000
_cell.length_b   1.000
_cell.length_c   1.000
_cell.angle_alpha   90.00
_cell.angle_beta   90.00
_cell.angle_gamma   90.00
#
_symmetry.space_group_name_H-M   'P 1'
#
loop_
_entity.id
_entity.type
_entity.pdbx_description
1 polymer ?
#
loop_
_entity_poly.entity_id
_entity_poly.type
_entity_poly.pdbx_seq_one_letter_code
_entity_poly.pdbx_strand_id
1 'polypeptide(L)'
;MIHDTAPAFLFLHGWQNRREPGQWHSEAVAELRSRGYRVEYPQLPQPDAPVVEAWRATVEASLAALAAGERPIVVVCHSLACLLWLGARPVGGGVERVLLVAPPAPRVLQDSVVAAFGALPLAVAASDEGRVTIVASDNDEYCPEGVESAFGSLGVPLVVLPGQGHLNTEAGYGTWPSVVDWCERPETQLVARTAS
;
A
#
# COMPACT_ATOMS: atom_id res chain seq x y z
N MET A 1 9.25 30.91 4.72
CA MET A 1 10.01 29.79 5.29
C MET A 1 9.12 28.58 5.16
N ILE A 2 9.39 27.72 4.18
CA ILE A 2 8.69 26.43 4.08
C ILE A 2 9.40 25.58 5.12
N HIS A 3 8.74 25.26 6.22
CA HIS A 3 9.27 24.22 7.10
C HIS A 3 9.23 22.93 6.29
N ASP A 4 10.40 22.48 5.86
CA ASP A 4 10.59 21.19 5.21
C ASP A 4 10.41 20.11 6.28
N THR A 5 9.15 19.87 6.65
CA THR A 5 8.78 18.87 7.64
C THR A 5 8.84 17.51 6.97
N ALA A 6 9.83 16.71 7.38
CA ALA A 6 9.97 15.32 6.97
C ALA A 6 8.61 14.59 6.99
N PRO A 7 8.27 13.81 5.94
CA PRO A 7 6.97 13.17 5.83
C PRO A 7 6.71 12.19 6.98
N ALA A 8 5.44 11.96 7.24
CA ALA A 8 4.99 10.83 8.03
C ALA A 8 4.48 9.70 7.12
N PHE A 9 4.53 8.48 7.60
CA PHE A 9 4.20 7.29 6.81
C PHE A 9 3.03 6.53 7.39
N LEU A 10 2.13 6.06 6.52
CA LEU A 10 1.08 5.11 6.86
C LEU A 10 1.27 3.83 6.04
N PHE A 11 1.54 2.73 6.71
CA PHE A 11 1.61 1.40 6.09
C PHE A 11 0.32 0.62 6.36
N LEU A 12 -0.25 0.00 5.32
CA LEU A 12 -1.49 -0.78 5.39
C LEU A 12 -1.25 -2.16 4.76
N HIS A 13 -1.48 -3.21 5.55
CA HIS A 13 -1.21 -4.59 5.15
C HIS A 13 -2.40 -5.26 4.43
N GLY A 14 -2.13 -6.39 3.77
CA GLY A 14 -3.15 -7.21 3.09
C GLY A 14 -3.91 -8.18 4.00
N TRP A 15 -4.69 -9.06 3.36
CA TRP A 15 -5.46 -10.14 4.00
C TRP A 15 -4.56 -11.08 4.82
N GLN A 16 -5.06 -11.59 5.94
CA GLN A 16 -4.41 -12.53 6.88
C GLN A 16 -3.12 -12.05 7.58
N ASN A 17 -2.62 -10.88 7.21
CA ASN A 17 -1.38 -10.34 7.74
C ASN A 17 -1.51 -9.87 9.19
N ARG A 18 -0.58 -10.28 10.06
CA ARG A 18 -0.52 -9.89 11.49
C ARG A 18 0.72 -9.09 11.84
N ARG A 19 1.37 -8.51 10.82
CA ARG A 19 2.56 -7.66 10.92
C ARG A 19 3.75 -8.41 11.52
N GLU A 20 3.93 -9.65 11.10
CA GLU A 20 5.02 -10.51 11.54
C GLU A 20 6.38 -9.90 11.12
N PRO A 21 7.44 -10.03 11.96
CA PRO A 21 8.81 -9.70 11.55
C PRO A 21 9.25 -10.50 10.33
N GLY A 22 10.17 -9.97 9.54
CA GLY A 22 10.66 -10.59 8.32
C GLY A 22 9.80 -10.30 7.07
N GLN A 23 8.60 -9.74 7.22
CA GLN A 23 7.85 -9.20 6.09
C GLN A 23 8.36 -7.81 5.71
N TRP A 24 8.42 -7.50 4.41
CA TRP A 24 8.99 -6.24 3.94
C TRP A 24 8.34 -4.98 4.52
N HIS A 25 7.04 -5.01 4.83
CA HIS A 25 6.38 -3.90 5.51
C HIS A 25 6.92 -3.69 6.92
N SER A 26 7.00 -4.77 7.71
CA SER A 26 7.51 -4.74 9.07
C SER A 26 8.96 -4.26 9.10
N GLU A 27 9.78 -4.74 8.16
CA GLU A 27 11.17 -4.31 8.00
C GLU A 27 11.27 -2.84 7.57
N ALA A 28 10.49 -2.40 6.58
CA ALA A 28 10.47 -1.01 6.13
C ALA A 28 10.00 -0.05 7.23
N VAL A 29 8.97 -0.43 7.99
CA VAL A 29 8.46 0.33 9.14
C VAL A 29 9.51 0.43 10.24
N ALA A 30 10.21 -0.68 10.55
CA ALA A 30 11.29 -0.67 11.53
C ALA A 30 12.44 0.26 11.10
N GLU A 31 12.82 0.20 9.82
CA GLU A 31 13.88 1.02 9.25
C GLU A 31 13.50 2.52 9.23
N LEU A 32 12.30 2.88 8.77
CA LEU A 32 11.85 4.28 8.78
C LEU A 32 11.77 4.83 10.21
N ARG A 33 11.35 4.02 11.19
CA ARG A 33 11.35 4.40 12.61
C ARG A 33 12.78 4.56 13.16
N SER A 34 13.72 3.70 12.78
CA SER A 34 15.12 3.80 13.20
C SER A 34 15.78 5.10 12.72
N ARG A 35 15.34 5.59 11.55
CA ARG A 35 15.72 6.88 10.96
C ARG A 35 15.00 8.10 11.55
N GLY A 36 14.09 7.90 12.50
CA GLY A 36 13.40 8.98 13.23
C GLY A 36 12.10 9.47 12.57
N TYR A 37 11.60 8.79 11.55
CA TYR A 37 10.32 9.15 10.93
C TYR A 37 9.13 8.71 11.79
N ARG A 38 8.03 9.46 11.68
CA ARG A 38 6.75 9.07 12.25
C ARG A 38 6.08 8.06 11.31
N VAL A 39 5.80 6.85 11.83
CA VAL A 39 5.20 5.77 11.05
C VAL A 39 4.02 5.16 11.79
N GLU A 40 2.83 5.28 11.23
CA GLU A 40 1.66 4.48 11.59
C GLU A 40 1.66 3.19 10.78
N TYR A 41 1.51 2.06 11.46
CA TYR A 41 1.33 0.75 10.84
C TYR A 41 0.31 -0.01 11.68
N PRO A 42 -1.00 0.32 11.57
CA PRO A 42 -2.03 -0.28 12.42
C PRO A 42 -2.21 -1.77 12.09
N GLN A 43 -2.67 -2.55 13.08
CA GLN A 43 -3.27 -3.84 12.79
C GLN A 43 -4.67 -3.56 12.24
N LEU A 44 -4.92 -3.92 10.99
CA LEU A 44 -6.27 -3.90 10.46
C LEU A 44 -7.08 -5.03 11.11
N PRO A 45 -8.32 -4.74 11.54
CA PRO A 45 -9.11 -5.65 12.37
C PRO A 45 -9.56 -6.88 11.58
N GLN A 46 -9.73 -8.02 12.27
CA GLN A 46 -10.22 -9.27 11.69
C GLN A 46 -9.45 -9.67 10.41
N PRO A 47 -8.11 -9.80 10.45
CA PRO A 47 -7.31 -10.00 9.24
C PRO A 47 -7.69 -11.29 8.48
N ASP A 48 -8.26 -12.30 9.12
CA ASP A 48 -8.71 -13.54 8.45
C ASP A 48 -10.08 -13.38 7.75
N ALA A 49 -10.93 -12.47 8.23
CA ALA A 49 -12.28 -12.20 7.72
C ALA A 49 -12.55 -10.68 7.70
N PRO A 50 -11.82 -9.93 6.87
CA PRO A 50 -11.81 -8.47 6.94
C PRO A 50 -13.13 -7.87 6.49
N VAL A 51 -13.50 -6.77 7.13
CA VAL A 51 -14.71 -6.00 6.82
C VAL A 51 -14.29 -4.61 6.37
N VAL A 52 -14.76 -4.19 5.18
CA VAL A 52 -14.41 -2.92 4.53
C VAL A 52 -14.52 -1.75 5.50
N GLU A 53 -15.68 -1.56 6.14
CA GLU A 53 -15.91 -0.41 7.02
C GLU A 53 -15.02 -0.44 8.28
N ALA A 54 -14.74 -1.62 8.83
CA ALA A 54 -13.86 -1.75 10.00
C ALA A 54 -12.40 -1.40 9.66
N TRP A 55 -11.95 -1.83 8.48
CA TRP A 55 -10.64 -1.45 7.94
C TRP A 55 -10.59 0.04 7.65
N ARG A 56 -11.59 0.59 6.96
CA ARG A 56 -11.72 2.02 6.65
C ARG A 56 -11.66 2.89 7.90
N ALA A 57 -12.39 2.55 8.95
CA ALA A 57 -12.38 3.29 10.22
C ALA A 57 -11.00 3.26 10.90
N THR A 58 -10.27 2.15 10.79
CA THR A 58 -8.90 2.04 11.31
C THR A 58 -7.94 2.95 10.52
N VAL A 59 -8.06 2.97 9.19
CA VAL A 59 -7.29 3.87 8.31
C VAL A 59 -7.59 5.33 8.64
N GLU A 60 -8.86 5.68 8.85
CA GLU A 60 -9.29 7.03 9.21
C GLU A 60 -8.64 7.51 10.52
N ALA A 61 -8.65 6.65 11.55
CA ALA A 61 -8.02 6.95 12.83
C ALA A 61 -6.50 7.14 12.70
N SER A 62 -5.81 6.31 11.91
CA SER A 62 -4.37 6.46 11.67
C SER A 62 -4.04 7.73 10.87
N LEU A 63 -4.84 8.09 9.86
CA LEU A 63 -4.66 9.35 9.13
C LEU A 63 -4.86 10.55 10.05
N ALA A 64 -5.89 10.55 10.89
CA ALA A 64 -6.15 11.61 11.86
C ALA A 64 -4.99 11.76 12.86
N ALA A 65 -4.45 10.64 13.34
CA ALA A 65 -3.29 10.64 14.23
C ALA A 65 -2.08 11.30 13.55
N LEU A 66 -1.78 10.96 12.30
CA LEU A 66 -0.68 11.55 11.53
C LEU A 66 -0.89 13.04 11.24
N ALA A 67 -2.10 13.42 10.82
CA ALA A 67 -2.44 14.79 10.43
C ALA A 67 -2.24 15.80 11.57
N ALA A 68 -2.39 15.39 12.83
CA ALA A 68 -2.11 16.23 14.00
C ALA A 68 -0.66 16.73 14.08
N GLY A 69 0.26 16.13 13.31
CA GLY A 69 1.65 16.57 13.23
C GLY A 69 1.93 17.63 12.16
N GLU A 70 0.94 18.04 11.35
CA GLU A 70 1.08 19.00 10.25
C GLU A 70 2.20 18.63 9.24
N ARG A 71 2.38 17.33 8.99
CA ARG A 71 3.37 16.79 8.03
C ARG A 71 2.67 16.21 6.80
N PRO A 72 3.31 16.23 5.62
CA PRO A 72 2.84 15.44 4.51
C PRO A 72 2.84 13.95 4.87
N ILE A 73 1.84 13.22 4.37
CA ILE A 73 1.62 11.80 4.63
C ILE A 73 1.90 11.03 3.35
N VAL A 74 2.76 10.03 3.43
CA VAL A 74 2.98 9.04 2.37
C VAL A 74 2.31 7.73 2.80
N VAL A 75 1.44 7.21 1.95
CA VAL A 75 0.67 5.99 2.23
C VAL A 75 1.25 4.85 1.40
N VAL A 76 1.48 3.71 2.04
CA VAL A 76 1.91 2.47 1.40
C VAL A 76 0.89 1.39 1.72
N CYS A 77 0.19 0.92 0.69
CA CYS A 77 -0.78 -0.17 0.78
C CYS A 77 -0.20 -1.42 0.13
N HIS A 78 -0.54 -2.59 0.68
CA HIS A 78 -0.28 -3.87 0.00
C HIS A 78 -1.52 -4.72 -0.14
N SER A 79 -1.56 -5.43 -1.27
CA SER A 79 -2.57 -6.42 -1.57
C SER A 79 -3.98 -5.87 -1.32
N LEU A 80 -4.77 -6.50 -0.44
CA LEU A 80 -6.15 -6.12 -0.16
C LEU A 80 -6.34 -4.65 0.27
N ALA A 81 -5.38 -4.05 0.98
CA ALA A 81 -5.46 -2.65 1.37
C ALA A 81 -5.42 -1.68 0.18
N CYS A 82 -4.89 -2.11 -0.97
CA CYS A 82 -4.93 -1.30 -2.19
C CYS A 82 -6.37 -1.11 -2.69
N LEU A 83 -7.18 -2.16 -2.64
CA LEU A 83 -8.60 -2.08 -3.05
C LEU A 83 -9.41 -1.24 -2.07
N LEU A 84 -9.11 -1.33 -0.78
CA LEU A 84 -9.69 -0.42 0.22
C LEU A 84 -9.36 1.04 -0.12
N TRP A 85 -8.10 1.34 -0.45
CA TRP A 85 -7.69 2.71 -0.78
C TRP A 85 -8.38 3.23 -2.05
N LEU A 86 -8.40 2.44 -3.13
CA LEU A 86 -9.03 2.82 -4.39
C LEU A 86 -10.57 2.91 -4.30
N GLY A 87 -11.18 2.04 -3.51
CA GLY A 87 -12.62 1.85 -3.52
C GLY A 87 -13.38 2.49 -2.35
N ALA A 88 -12.69 2.75 -1.24
CA ALA A 88 -13.30 3.16 0.01
C ALA A 88 -12.34 3.93 0.94
N ARG A 89 -11.34 4.66 0.40
CA ARG A 89 -10.47 5.45 1.26
C ARG A 89 -11.27 6.45 2.11
N PRO A 90 -10.94 6.61 3.40
CA PRO A 90 -11.59 7.61 4.24
C PRO A 90 -11.28 9.03 3.77
N VAL A 91 -12.16 9.96 4.11
CA VAL A 91 -11.95 11.40 3.89
C VAL A 91 -10.88 11.85 4.87
N GLY A 92 -9.84 12.51 4.36
CA GLY A 92 -8.68 12.90 5.16
C GLY A 92 -7.66 13.63 4.30
N GLY A 93 -6.99 14.61 4.91
CA GLY A 93 -6.04 15.49 4.23
C GLY A 93 -4.57 15.14 4.52
N GLY A 94 -3.67 15.84 3.84
CA GLY A 94 -2.22 15.72 4.05
C GLY A 94 -1.56 14.58 3.30
N VAL A 95 -2.32 13.70 2.62
CA VAL A 95 -1.75 12.65 1.76
C VAL A 95 -1.09 13.30 0.55
N GLU A 96 0.22 13.13 0.43
CA GLU A 96 1.00 13.68 -0.66
C GLU A 96 1.26 12.64 -1.75
N ARG A 97 1.49 11.39 -1.35
CA ARG A 97 1.80 10.26 -2.23
C ARG A 97 1.20 8.96 -1.72
N VAL A 98 0.84 8.08 -2.65
CA VAL A 98 0.27 6.76 -2.37
C VAL A 98 0.98 5.72 -3.23
N LEU A 99 1.52 4.69 -2.59
CA LEU A 99 2.04 3.50 -3.25
C LEU A 99 1.10 2.33 -3.02
N LEU A 100 0.62 1.72 -4.10
CA LEU A 100 -0.20 0.53 -4.08
C LEU A 100 0.63 -0.66 -4.55
N VAL A 101 0.97 -1.56 -3.64
CA VAL A 101 1.87 -2.71 -3.89
C VAL A 101 1.05 -3.97 -4.10
N ALA A 102 1.22 -4.62 -5.25
CA ALA A 102 0.57 -5.88 -5.63
C ALA A 102 -0.96 -5.89 -5.39
N PRO A 103 -1.73 -4.91 -5.93
CA PRO A 103 -3.19 -4.95 -5.79
C PRO A 103 -3.75 -6.23 -6.46
N PRO A 104 -4.57 -7.05 -5.76
CA PRO A 104 -5.17 -8.22 -6.36
C PRO A 104 -6.25 -7.80 -7.35
N ALA A 105 -6.37 -8.50 -8.47
CA ALA A 105 -7.42 -8.25 -9.43
C ALA A 105 -8.81 -8.55 -8.81
N PRO A 106 -9.82 -7.69 -8.99
CA PRO A 106 -11.15 -7.90 -8.40
C PRO A 106 -11.76 -9.27 -8.68
N ARG A 107 -11.51 -9.82 -9.88
CA ARG A 107 -12.02 -11.13 -10.28
C ARG A 107 -11.52 -12.29 -9.43
N VAL A 108 -10.29 -12.23 -8.91
CA VAL A 108 -9.72 -13.36 -8.14
C VAL A 108 -10.29 -13.43 -6.73
N LEU A 109 -10.95 -12.36 -6.29
CA LEU A 109 -11.59 -12.28 -4.99
C LEU A 109 -13.05 -12.75 -5.03
N GLN A 110 -13.59 -13.07 -6.21
CA GLN A 110 -14.94 -13.62 -6.34
C GLN A 110 -15.08 -14.89 -5.49
N ASP A 111 -16.20 -15.01 -4.80
CA ASP A 111 -16.53 -16.14 -3.90
C ASP A 111 -15.60 -16.35 -2.70
N SER A 112 -14.72 -15.38 -2.40
CA SER A 112 -13.87 -15.40 -1.21
C SER A 112 -14.50 -14.65 -0.02
N VAL A 113 -13.94 -14.84 1.19
CA VAL A 113 -14.32 -14.06 2.38
C VAL A 113 -14.05 -12.55 2.22
N VAL A 114 -13.25 -12.16 1.23
CA VAL A 114 -12.87 -10.77 0.95
C VAL A 114 -13.52 -10.22 -0.32
N ALA A 115 -14.52 -10.91 -0.88
CA ALA A 115 -15.21 -10.50 -2.12
C ALA A 115 -15.77 -9.07 -2.07
N ALA A 116 -16.16 -8.58 -0.87
CA ALA A 116 -16.64 -7.21 -0.68
C ALA A 116 -15.60 -6.13 -1.08
N PHE A 117 -14.30 -6.40 -0.95
CA PHE A 117 -13.24 -5.48 -1.38
C PHE A 117 -13.12 -5.43 -2.90
N GLY A 118 -13.27 -6.58 -3.58
CA GLY A 118 -13.29 -6.66 -5.04
C GLY A 118 -14.54 -6.02 -5.66
N ALA A 119 -15.63 -5.90 -4.90
CA ALA A 119 -16.87 -5.26 -5.34
C ALA A 119 -16.89 -3.73 -5.18
N LEU A 120 -15.84 -3.12 -4.60
CA LEU A 120 -15.77 -1.68 -4.43
C LEU A 120 -15.66 -0.96 -5.78
N PRO A 121 -16.18 0.28 -5.89
CA PRO A 121 -16.03 1.10 -7.10
C PRO A 121 -14.61 1.68 -7.17
N LEU A 122 -13.66 0.88 -7.65
CA LEU A 122 -12.25 1.25 -7.68
C LEU A 122 -12.00 2.46 -8.59
N ALA A 123 -11.51 3.55 -8.00
CA ALA A 123 -11.14 4.76 -8.72
C ALA A 123 -10.02 5.51 -7.98
N VAL A 124 -9.30 6.37 -8.69
CA VAL A 124 -8.45 7.36 -8.02
C VAL A 124 -9.36 8.45 -7.47
N ALA A 125 -9.34 8.66 -6.16
CA ALA A 125 -10.06 9.77 -5.55
C ALA A 125 -9.50 11.10 -6.07
N ALA A 126 -10.35 12.11 -6.26
CA ALA A 126 -9.92 13.43 -6.75
C ALA A 126 -8.81 14.07 -5.89
N SER A 127 -8.80 13.81 -4.58
CA SER A 127 -7.74 14.29 -3.68
C SER A 127 -6.37 13.60 -3.90
N ASP A 128 -6.37 12.44 -4.56
CA ASP A 128 -5.19 11.62 -4.84
C ASP A 128 -4.75 11.70 -6.31
N GLU A 129 -5.39 12.57 -7.11
CA GLU A 129 -5.01 12.78 -8.52
C GLU A 129 -3.54 13.20 -8.64
N GLY A 130 -2.78 12.47 -9.47
CA GLY A 130 -1.34 12.67 -9.63
C GLY A 130 -0.47 12.19 -8.45
N ARG A 131 -1.05 11.54 -7.43
CA ARG A 131 -0.34 11.08 -6.21
C ARG A 131 -0.16 9.58 -6.11
N VAL A 132 -0.90 8.80 -6.90
CA VAL A 132 -0.94 7.33 -6.82
C VAL A 132 0.07 6.72 -7.78
N THR A 133 0.82 5.72 -7.31
CA THR A 133 1.63 4.81 -8.14
C THR A 133 1.27 3.37 -7.77
N ILE A 134 1.14 2.49 -8.76
CA ILE A 134 0.98 1.06 -8.53
C ILE A 134 2.30 0.37 -8.87
N VAL A 135 2.74 -0.54 -8.01
CA VAL A 135 3.84 -1.47 -8.29
C VAL A 135 3.34 -2.90 -8.17
N ALA A 136 3.61 -3.74 -9.16
CA ALA A 136 3.15 -5.12 -9.19
C ALA A 136 4.14 -6.02 -9.94
N SER A 137 3.99 -7.33 -9.78
CA SER A 137 4.71 -8.31 -10.59
C SER A 137 3.94 -8.71 -11.84
N ASP A 138 4.64 -9.09 -12.91
CA ASP A 138 4.03 -9.67 -14.11
C ASP A 138 3.61 -11.15 -13.96
N ASN A 139 4.02 -11.80 -12.86
CA ASN A 139 3.66 -13.18 -12.51
C ASN A 139 2.97 -13.29 -11.14
N ASP A 140 2.26 -12.25 -10.70
CA ASP A 140 1.46 -12.27 -9.48
C ASP A 140 0.23 -13.19 -9.64
N GLU A 141 0.12 -14.22 -8.81
CA GLU A 141 -0.99 -15.18 -8.84
C GLU A 141 -2.35 -14.56 -8.47
N TYR A 142 -2.34 -13.43 -7.76
CA TYR A 142 -3.54 -12.68 -7.40
C TYR A 142 -3.89 -11.59 -8.42
N CYS A 143 -3.09 -11.43 -9.48
CA CYS A 143 -3.42 -10.57 -10.62
C CYS A 143 -3.07 -11.25 -11.96
N PRO A 144 -3.69 -12.41 -12.28
CA PRO A 144 -3.29 -13.24 -13.41
C PRO A 144 -3.51 -12.61 -14.80
N GLU A 145 -4.30 -11.55 -14.91
CA GLU A 145 -4.39 -10.73 -16.13
C GLU A 145 -3.23 -9.75 -16.32
N GLY A 146 -2.40 -9.57 -15.32
CA GLY A 146 -1.42 -8.50 -15.25
C GLY A 146 -2.04 -7.16 -14.84
N VAL A 147 -1.22 -6.35 -14.17
CA VAL A 147 -1.64 -5.08 -13.57
C VAL A 147 -2.18 -4.07 -14.60
N GLU A 148 -1.64 -4.06 -15.82
CA GLU A 148 -2.10 -3.19 -16.91
C GLU A 148 -3.57 -3.49 -17.26
N SER A 149 -3.92 -4.76 -17.41
CA SER A 149 -5.30 -5.15 -17.74
C SER A 149 -6.26 -4.93 -16.57
N ALA A 150 -5.81 -5.09 -15.33
CA ALA A 150 -6.67 -4.95 -14.15
C ALA A 150 -6.87 -3.48 -13.73
N PHE A 151 -5.84 -2.64 -13.90
CA PHE A 151 -5.79 -1.29 -13.30
C PHE A 151 -5.37 -0.18 -14.27
N GLY A 152 -5.01 -0.48 -15.53
CA GLY A 152 -4.55 0.53 -16.50
C GLY A 152 -5.57 1.64 -16.79
N SER A 153 -6.86 1.34 -16.66
CA SER A 153 -7.92 2.36 -16.82
C SER A 153 -7.92 3.44 -15.74
N LEU A 154 -7.19 3.25 -14.64
CA LEU A 154 -7.02 4.26 -13.59
C LEU A 154 -6.13 5.43 -14.04
N GLY A 155 -5.34 5.26 -15.11
CA GLY A 155 -4.46 6.31 -15.64
C GLY A 155 -3.31 6.71 -14.69
N VAL A 156 -2.96 5.85 -13.74
CA VAL A 156 -1.85 6.06 -12.79
C VAL A 156 -0.57 5.39 -13.29
N PRO A 157 0.62 5.88 -12.91
CA PRO A 157 1.87 5.17 -13.15
C PRO A 157 1.82 3.71 -12.67
N LEU A 158 2.17 2.79 -13.57
CA LEU A 158 2.30 1.36 -13.30
C LEU A 158 3.77 0.95 -13.40
N VAL A 159 4.33 0.44 -12.30
CA VAL A 159 5.68 -0.11 -12.24
C VAL A 159 5.58 -1.64 -12.19
N VAL A 160 5.98 -2.29 -13.28
CA VAL A 160 5.97 -3.76 -13.39
C VAL A 160 7.35 -4.31 -13.08
N LEU A 161 7.44 -5.17 -12.06
CA LEU A 161 8.67 -5.87 -11.68
C LEU A 161 8.63 -7.31 -12.21
N PRO A 162 9.53 -7.71 -13.12
CA PRO A 162 9.46 -9.05 -13.72
C PRO A 162 9.71 -10.18 -12.72
N GLY A 163 8.83 -11.19 -12.68
CA GLY A 163 9.06 -12.46 -11.99
C GLY A 163 9.05 -12.39 -10.46
N GLN A 164 8.42 -11.39 -9.85
CA GLN A 164 8.48 -11.10 -8.42
C GLN A 164 7.32 -11.67 -7.57
N GLY A 165 6.41 -12.46 -8.13
CA GLY A 165 5.25 -13.04 -7.44
C GLY A 165 4.35 -11.98 -6.78
N HIS A 166 3.73 -12.29 -5.64
CA HIS A 166 2.84 -11.36 -4.94
C HIS A 166 3.57 -10.30 -4.08
N LEU A 167 4.87 -10.11 -4.31
CA LEU A 167 5.70 -9.17 -3.54
C LEU A 167 5.60 -9.42 -2.02
N ASN A 168 5.56 -10.69 -1.61
CA ASN A 168 5.38 -11.12 -0.22
C ASN A 168 6.53 -12.06 0.21
N THR A 169 6.49 -12.53 1.46
CA THR A 169 7.52 -13.44 2.00
C THR A 169 7.59 -14.78 1.25
N GLU A 170 6.47 -15.29 0.74
CA GLU A 170 6.44 -16.52 -0.09
C GLU A 170 7.17 -16.32 -1.42
N ALA A 171 7.08 -15.12 -1.99
CA ALA A 171 7.88 -14.69 -3.12
C ALA A 171 9.34 -14.31 -2.74
N GLY A 172 9.75 -14.50 -1.49
CA GLY A 172 11.11 -14.25 -1.00
C GLY A 172 11.39 -12.79 -0.61
N TYR A 173 10.37 -11.96 -0.43
CA TYR A 173 10.55 -10.59 0.05
C TYR A 173 10.72 -10.54 1.57
N GLY A 174 11.90 -10.07 2.00
CA GLY A 174 12.19 -9.61 3.36
C GLY A 174 12.47 -8.11 3.35
N THR A 175 13.67 -7.67 3.66
CA THR A 175 14.05 -6.26 3.48
C THR A 175 13.90 -5.82 2.02
N TRP A 176 13.26 -4.68 1.79
CA TRP A 176 13.09 -4.12 0.44
C TRP A 176 13.54 -2.65 0.40
N PRO A 177 14.84 -2.38 0.23
CA PRO A 177 15.40 -1.02 0.36
C PRO A 177 14.75 0.01 -0.56
N SER A 178 14.40 -0.35 -1.79
CA SER A 178 13.82 0.63 -2.73
C SER A 178 12.45 1.16 -2.29
N VAL A 179 11.69 0.42 -1.48
CA VAL A 179 10.42 0.95 -0.91
C VAL A 179 10.70 1.98 0.17
N VAL A 180 11.70 1.75 1.02
CA VAL A 180 12.13 2.73 2.04
C VAL A 180 12.66 3.99 1.35
N ASP A 181 13.51 3.83 0.35
CA ASP A 181 14.07 4.93 -0.42
C ASP A 181 12.98 5.69 -1.19
N TRP A 182 11.96 5.00 -1.74
CA TRP A 182 10.81 5.64 -2.38
C TRP A 182 9.96 6.43 -1.38
N CYS A 183 9.77 5.91 -0.16
CA CYS A 183 9.10 6.63 0.91
C CYS A 183 9.79 7.98 1.19
N GLU A 184 11.12 8.01 1.30
CA GLU A 184 11.87 9.22 1.59
C GLU A 184 12.00 10.16 0.38
N ARG A 185 12.18 9.59 -0.82
CA ARG A 185 12.53 10.32 -2.05
C ARG A 185 11.58 9.94 -3.19
N PRO A 186 10.67 10.84 -3.61
CA PRO A 186 9.64 10.54 -4.61
C PRO A 186 10.19 10.11 -5.98
N GLU A 187 11.40 10.50 -6.33
CA GLU A 187 12.08 10.19 -7.58
C GLU A 187 12.75 8.80 -7.60
N THR A 188 12.81 8.11 -6.45
CA THR A 188 13.43 6.79 -6.36
C THR A 188 12.67 5.79 -7.23
N GLN A 189 13.39 5.04 -8.06
CA GLN A 189 12.81 3.92 -8.79
C GLN A 189 12.59 2.72 -7.86
N LEU A 190 11.39 2.16 -7.91
CA LEU A 190 11.11 0.86 -7.29
C LEU A 190 11.77 -0.23 -8.12
N VAL A 191 12.64 -1.02 -7.49
CA VAL A 191 13.32 -2.15 -8.13
C VAL A 191 12.97 -3.44 -7.40
N ALA A 192 13.15 -4.57 -8.06
CA ALA A 192 13.02 -5.90 -7.46
C ALA A 192 13.92 -6.04 -6.21
N ARG A 193 13.57 -6.97 -5.32
CA ARG A 193 14.48 -7.37 -4.24
C ARG A 193 15.82 -7.82 -4.84
N THR A 194 16.92 -7.49 -4.19
CA THR A 194 18.21 -8.08 -4.55
C THR A 194 18.17 -9.56 -4.21
N ALA A 195 18.46 -10.43 -5.18
CA ALA A 195 18.66 -11.85 -4.89
C ALA A 195 19.82 -11.98 -3.89
N SER A 196 19.56 -12.62 -2.76
CA SER A 196 20.58 -13.04 -1.80
C SER A 196 21.34 -14.26 -2.29
#